data_AF-A0A3D1SQ89-F1
#
_entry.id   AF-A0A3D1SQ89-F1
#
_cell.length_a   1.000
_cell.length_b   1.000
_cell.length_c   1.000
_cell.angle_alpha   90.00
_cell.angle_beta   90.00
_cell.angle_gamma   90.00
#
_symmetry.space_group_name_H-M   'P 1'
#
loop_
_entity.id
_entity.type
_entity.pdbx_description
1 polymer ?
#
loop_
_entity_poly.entity_id
_entity_poly.type
_entity_poly.pdbx_seq_one_letter_code
_entity_poly.pdbx_strand_id
1 'polypeptide(L)'
;QVSTLQRPISDDPEAWRTYWNTQGWPWRTEPEISEKQKDYLKIRYCIAPDYGQDSYPFQNITLSRADIEWLIVAYKDGLLTVRSFS
;
A
#
# COMPACT_ATOMS: atom_id res chain seq x y z
N GLN A 1 28.80 3.44 6.19
CA GLN A 1 28.32 4.47 5.27
C GLN A 1 27.21 3.84 4.45
N VAL A 2 25.95 4.21 4.66
CA VAL A 2 24.82 3.65 3.90
C VAL A 2 24.77 4.35 2.54
N SER A 3 25.17 3.64 1.49
CA SER A 3 25.06 4.12 0.12
C SER A 3 23.59 4.12 -0.28
N THR A 4 22.89 5.24 -0.06
CA THR A 4 21.51 5.42 -0.53
C THR A 4 21.55 5.60 -2.04
N LEU A 5 21.29 4.53 -2.80
CA LEU A 5 20.98 4.67 -4.23
C LEU A 5 19.77 5.59 -4.39
N GLN A 6 19.82 6.45 -5.40
CA GLN A 6 18.73 7.35 -5.73
C GLN A 6 17.48 6.54 -6.13
N ARG A 7 16.30 7.02 -5.71
CA ARG A 7 15.01 6.44 -6.09
C ARG A 7 14.90 6.34 -7.62
N PRO A 8 14.51 5.19 -8.18
CA PRO A 8 14.26 5.06 -9.61
C PRO A 8 13.20 6.06 -10.08
N ILE A 9 13.43 6.64 -11.26
CA ILE A 9 12.50 7.58 -11.91
C ILE A 9 11.63 6.85 -12.96
N SER A 10 12.06 5.67 -13.40
CA SER A 10 11.31 4.80 -14.30
C SER A 10 10.52 3.73 -13.54
N ASP A 11 9.51 3.17 -14.21
CA ASP A 11 8.78 1.99 -13.75
C ASP A 11 9.51 0.67 -14.06
N ASP A 12 10.84 0.72 -14.23
CA ASP A 12 11.65 -0.47 -14.51
C ASP A 12 11.71 -1.38 -13.27
N PRO A 13 11.16 -2.61 -13.34
CA PRO A 13 11.14 -3.53 -12.21
C PRO A 13 12.54 -3.90 -11.71
N GLU A 14 13.56 -3.95 -12.58
CA GLU A 14 14.92 -4.30 -12.18
C GLU A 14 15.60 -3.17 -11.39
N ALA A 15 15.37 -1.92 -11.82
CA ALA A 15 15.78 -0.74 -11.09
C ALA A 15 15.15 -0.69 -9.68
N TRP A 16 13.85 -0.98 -9.57
CA TRP A 16 13.16 -1.05 -8.27
C TRP A 16 13.68 -2.17 -7.38
N ARG A 17 13.91 -3.37 -7.94
CA ARG A 17 14.50 -4.49 -7.19
C ARG A 17 15.88 -4.14 -6.64
N THR A 18 16.73 -3.50 -7.45
CA THR A 18 18.07 -3.08 -7.04
C THR A 18 18.00 -2.02 -5.93
N TYR A 19 17.13 -1.02 -6.09
CA TYR A 19 16.89 0.00 -5.08
C TYR A 19 16.48 -0.64 -3.74
N TRP A 20 15.46 -1.50 -3.73
CA TRP A 20 14.98 -2.14 -2.50
C TRP A 20 15.98 -3.07 -1.83
N ASN A 21 16.79 -3.81 -2.62
CA ASN A 21 17.90 -4.59 -2.09
C ASN A 21 18.89 -3.71 -1.32
N THR A 22 19.24 -2.54 -1.85
CA THR A 22 20.16 -1.60 -1.15
C THR A 22 19.55 -0.94 0.08
N GLN A 23 18.22 -0.80 0.13
CA GLN A 23 17.49 -0.34 1.33
C GLN A 23 17.32 -1.44 2.40
N GLY A 24 17.73 -2.68 2.12
CA GLY A 24 17.57 -3.81 3.04
C GLY A 24 16.17 -4.44 3.03
N TRP A 25 15.36 -4.17 2.00
CA TRP A 25 14.02 -4.76 1.81
C TRP A 25 13.96 -5.62 0.54
N PRO A 26 14.74 -6.72 0.46
CA PRO A 26 14.89 -7.51 -0.76
C PRO A 26 13.61 -8.18 -1.26
N TRP A 27 12.55 -8.20 -0.44
CA TRP A 27 11.24 -8.73 -0.81
C TRP A 27 10.37 -7.73 -1.59
N ARG A 28 10.77 -6.47 -1.68
CA ARG A 28 10.03 -5.46 -2.46
C ARG A 28 10.45 -5.45 -3.92
N THR A 29 9.46 -5.32 -4.79
CA THR A 29 9.65 -5.33 -6.26
C THR A 29 8.98 -4.15 -6.96
N GLU A 30 8.09 -3.43 -6.29
CA GLU A 30 7.29 -2.34 -6.84
C GLU A 30 7.64 -0.99 -6.16
N PRO A 31 7.41 0.15 -6.82
CA PRO A 31 7.46 1.46 -6.16
C PRO A 31 6.47 1.55 -5.00
N GLU A 32 6.69 2.52 -4.13
CA GLU A 32 5.66 2.96 -3.18
C GLU A 32 4.45 3.52 -3.93
N ILE A 33 3.25 3.23 -3.43
CA ILE A 33 2.02 3.72 -4.04
C ILE A 33 1.88 5.25 -3.92
N SER A 34 1.24 5.86 -4.92
CA SER A 34 0.98 7.31 -4.96
C SER A 34 0.03 7.76 -3.84
N GLU A 35 0.08 9.05 -3.45
CA GLU A 35 -0.86 9.61 -2.46
C GLU A 35 -2.33 9.43 -2.89
N LYS A 36 -2.62 9.59 -4.19
CA LYS A 36 -3.97 9.33 -4.74
C LYS A 36 -4.43 7.89 -4.48
N GLN A 37 -3.54 6.93 -4.63
CA GLN A 37 -3.83 5.52 -4.37
C GLN A 37 -4.02 5.27 -2.86
N LYS A 38 -3.18 5.87 -2.00
CA LYS A 38 -3.36 5.81 -0.54
C LYS A 38 -4.73 6.33 -0.13
N ASP A 39 -5.15 7.46 -0.66
CA ASP A 39 -6.45 8.06 -0.34
C ASP A 39 -7.63 7.23 -0.87
N TYR A 40 -7.50 6.68 -2.07
CA TYR A 40 -8.47 5.71 -2.58
C TYR A 40 -8.63 4.52 -1.64
N LEU A 41 -7.52 3.90 -1.20
CA LEU A 41 -7.53 2.77 -0.28
C LEU A 41 -8.12 3.12 1.09
N LYS A 42 -7.86 4.32 1.63
CA LYS A 42 -8.50 4.81 2.87
C LYS A 42 -10.02 4.94 2.71
N ILE A 43 -10.48 5.53 1.61
CA ILE A 43 -11.92 5.68 1.34
C ILE A 43 -12.58 4.32 1.24
N ARG A 44 -11.94 3.37 0.55
CA ARG A 44 -12.41 1.98 0.46
C ARG A 44 -12.48 1.31 1.83
N TYR A 45 -11.45 1.49 2.67
CA TYR A 45 -11.40 0.95 4.03
C TYR A 45 -12.57 1.44 4.92
N CYS A 46 -13.10 2.63 4.68
CA CYS A 46 -14.24 3.18 5.42
C CYS A 46 -15.58 2.50 5.10
N ILE A 47 -15.67 1.68 4.06
CA ILE A 47 -16.89 0.93 3.74
C ILE A 47 -17.04 -0.18 4.79
N ALA A 48 -18.01 -0.04 5.68
CA ALA A 48 -18.29 -1.05 6.69
C ALA A 48 -18.62 -2.40 6.03
N PRO A 49 -17.99 -3.50 6.47
CA PRO A 49 -18.35 -4.81 5.95
C PRO A 49 -19.79 -5.17 6.35
N ASP A 50 -20.58 -5.60 5.38
CA ASP A 50 -21.93 -6.13 5.58
C ASP A 50 -21.98 -7.58 5.12
N TYR A 51 -22.04 -8.51 6.09
CA TYR A 51 -22.08 -9.95 5.83
C TYR A 51 -23.39 -10.42 5.20
N GLY A 52 -24.50 -9.68 5.41
CA GLY A 52 -25.80 -10.01 4.83
C GLY A 52 -25.90 -9.63 3.36
N GLN A 53 -25.15 -8.60 2.94
CA GLN A 53 -25.09 -8.13 1.55
C GLN A 53 -23.82 -8.56 0.82
N ASP A 54 -22.98 -9.39 1.44
CA ASP A 54 -21.67 -9.81 0.92
C ASP A 54 -20.83 -8.59 0.47
N SER A 55 -20.77 -7.55 1.30
CA SER A 55 -20.07 -6.29 1.02
C SER A 55 -18.80 -6.19 1.87
N TYR A 56 -17.64 -6.03 1.21
CA TYR A 56 -16.35 -5.82 1.88
C TYR A 56 -15.58 -4.62 1.31
N PRO A 57 -14.76 -3.92 2.13
CA PRO A 57 -14.01 -2.72 1.75
C PRO A 57 -13.30 -2.79 0.39
N PHE A 58 -12.63 -3.91 0.13
CA PHE A 58 -11.79 -4.13 -1.05
C PHE A 58 -12.37 -5.16 -2.03
N GLN A 59 -13.67 -5.42 -1.95
CA GLN A 59 -14.33 -6.30 -2.91
C GLN A 59 -14.38 -5.67 -4.30
N ASN A 60 -14.30 -6.52 -5.33
CA ASN A 60 -14.37 -6.13 -6.75
C ASN A 60 -13.31 -5.11 -7.20
N ILE A 61 -12.15 -5.08 -6.54
CA ILE A 61 -10.99 -4.30 -6.98
C ILE A 61 -9.74 -5.16 -7.01
N THR A 62 -8.82 -4.82 -7.91
CA THR A 62 -7.50 -5.46 -7.97
C THR A 62 -6.53 -4.66 -7.11
N LEU A 63 -5.88 -5.34 -6.17
CA LEU A 63 -4.80 -4.77 -5.37
C LEU A 63 -3.45 -5.27 -5.91
N SER A 64 -2.53 -4.34 -6.10
CA SER A 64 -1.11 -4.65 -6.32
C SER A 64 -0.45 -5.12 -5.02
N ARG A 65 0.78 -5.63 -5.12
CA ARG A 65 1.56 -5.98 -3.93
C ARG A 65 1.85 -4.74 -3.10
N ALA A 66 2.20 -3.63 -3.73
CA ALA A 66 2.45 -2.36 -3.05
C ALA A 66 1.20 -1.86 -2.31
N ASP A 67 -0.01 -2.06 -2.86
CA ASP A 67 -1.26 -1.71 -2.16
C ASP A 67 -1.42 -2.52 -0.86
N ILE A 68 -1.23 -3.85 -0.93
CA ILE A 68 -1.35 -4.74 0.23
C ILE A 68 -0.30 -4.42 1.29
N GLU A 69 0.96 -4.23 0.89
CA GLU A 69 2.04 -3.86 1.80
C GLU A 69 1.73 -2.54 2.51
N TRP A 70 1.23 -1.55 1.77
CA TRP A 70 0.85 -0.27 2.35
C TRP A 70 -0.34 -0.41 3.31
N LEU A 71 -1.38 -1.17 2.95
CA LEU A 71 -2.54 -1.42 3.82
C LEU A 71 -2.15 -2.06 5.16
N ILE A 72 -1.23 -3.03 5.14
CA ILE A 72 -0.76 -3.70 6.36
C ILE A 72 -0.03 -2.71 7.28
N VAL A 73 0.86 -1.88 6.73
CA VAL A 73 1.58 -0.86 7.53
C VAL A 73 0.61 0.20 8.04
N ALA A 74 -0.27 0.72 7.17
CA ALA A 74 -1.25 1.73 7.54
C ALA A 74 -2.23 1.25 8.62
N TYR A 75 -2.60 -0.03 8.61
CA TYR A 75 -3.38 -0.64 9.70
C TYR A 75 -2.60 -0.66 11.02
N LYS A 76 -1.35 -1.14 10.99
CA LYS A 76 -0.50 -1.24 12.18
C LYS A 76 -0.18 0.13 12.80
N ASP A 77 -0.03 1.15 11.96
CA ASP A 77 0.28 2.52 12.38
C ASP A 77 -0.98 3.33 12.78
N GLY A 78 -2.18 2.74 12.72
CA GLY A 78 -3.42 3.43 13.06
C GLY A 78 -3.82 4.52 12.05
N LEU A 79 -3.33 4.45 10.83
CA LEU A 79 -3.71 5.38 9.74
C LEU A 79 -5.04 5.00 9.09
N LEU A 80 -5.46 3.73 9.25
CA LEU A 80 -6.75 3.21 8.80
C LEU A 80 -7.75 3.23 9.96
N THR A 81 -8.26 4.41 10.31
CA THR A 81 -9.32 4.54 11.33
C THR A 81 -10.65 4.89 10.67
N VAL A 82 -11.65 4.03 10.87
CA VAL A 82 -13.04 4.43 10.67
C VAL A 82 -13.39 5.33 11.85
N ARG A 83 -13.59 6.64 11.61
CA ARG A 83 -14.12 7.51 12.68
C ARG A 83 -15.56 7.07 12.93
N SER A 84 -15.78 6.29 13.99
CA SER A 84 -17.12 6.10 14.54
C SER A 84 -17.62 7.47 15.00
N PHE A 85 -18.51 8.07 14.23
CA PHE A 85 -19.37 9.12 14.75
C PHE A 85 -20.41 8.42 15.62
N SER A 86 -20.19 8.40 16.93
CA SER A 86 -21.22 8.16 17.93
C SER A 86 -22.05 9.41 18.15
#